data_AF-D8PWA0-F1
#
_entry.id   AF-D8PWA0-F1
#
_cell.length_a   1.000
_cell.length_b   1.000
_cell.length_c   1.000
_cell.angle_alpha   90.00
_cell.angle_beta   90.00
_cell.angle_gamma   90.00
#
_symmetry.space_group_name_H-M   'P 1'
#
loop_
_entity.id
_entity.type
_entity.pdbx_description
1 polymer ?
#
loop_
_entity_poly.entity_id
_entity_poly.type
_entity_poly.pdbx_seq_one_letter_code
_entity_poly.pdbx_strand_id
1 'polypeptide(L)'
;MSERKVLNKYFPPDFDPDLIPRRKGTKNSQQVVRLMAPFSMRCNTCGEYIYKGKKFNARKETVQGEDYYGIKIFRFYIKCTLCSAEITFKTDPKNTDYAAEHGASRNFEPWREEKEVEEEDRLARLEEEENNPMKALENRTVDSKREMEILDALQDIRARNARNERMGQSVDLLAKIEMEEIEDEEDQERKRLEEEDEKIVQEVFAKVRAGPGPSGSGSSAAGGAEEPKVVTVKRKAADDVEPDLHSLLPESAKTLIKTSTAAMGAKKKTNKLAGIKVIKENLRAAMSKCFEASVAGSRATKKEQEAARKALDSYVEGMITAMKANVRVNGQEMDTVNEEDLDTEPFDEALDRKIWSLNATNLDWHKQLAHQSKTQPQEIEEKMRELVQERLAVDAAPAGRVEEDGEMEVEDMADAEAIFEQIEEVFTETSALNREVVQSLSTQQERIAREVMVEADMRQAGRM
;
A
#
# COMPACT_ATOMS: atom_id res chain seq x y z
N MET A 1 -55.64 0.33 -1.57
CA MET A 1 -54.59 0.23 -0.53
C MET A 1 -54.65 1.50 0.30
N SER A 2 -54.65 1.40 1.63
CA SER A 2 -54.49 2.56 2.51
C SER A 2 -53.16 3.26 2.19
N GLU A 3 -53.17 4.59 2.19
CA GLU A 3 -52.04 5.42 1.78
C GLU A 3 -50.76 5.14 2.60
N ARG A 4 -49.56 5.32 1.99
CA ARG A 4 -48.27 5.20 2.70
C ARG A 4 -48.15 6.22 3.85
N LYS A 5 -48.67 7.43 3.65
CA LYS A 5 -48.68 8.52 4.64
C LYS A 5 -50.12 8.82 5.01
N VAL A 6 -50.62 8.10 6.01
CA VAL A 6 -51.97 8.31 6.52
C VAL A 6 -51.99 9.60 7.37
N LEU A 7 -52.69 10.63 6.89
CA LEU A 7 -52.89 11.90 7.61
C LEU A 7 -53.70 11.69 8.90
N ASN A 8 -54.84 11.00 8.79
CA ASN A 8 -55.76 10.77 9.90
C ASN A 8 -55.88 9.28 10.18
N LYS A 9 -55.53 8.87 11.39
CA LYS A 9 -55.83 7.53 11.90
C LYS A 9 -57.10 7.64 12.72
N TYR A 10 -58.09 6.78 12.44
CA TYR A 10 -59.30 6.72 13.25
C TYR A 10 -58.92 6.23 14.66
N PHE A 11 -59.22 7.04 15.67
CA PHE A 11 -59.18 6.65 17.07
C PHE A 11 -60.63 6.42 17.53
N PRO A 12 -60.94 5.31 18.22
CA PRO A 12 -62.27 5.12 18.78
C PRO A 12 -62.58 6.21 19.82
N PRO A 13 -63.86 6.58 20.01
CA PRO A 13 -64.25 7.70 20.87
C PRO A 13 -63.86 7.52 22.34
N ASP A 14 -63.70 6.27 22.79
CA ASP A 14 -63.30 5.92 24.17
C ASP A 14 -61.77 5.76 24.33
N PHE A 15 -60.96 6.17 23.35
CA PHE A 15 -59.50 6.00 23.39
C PHE A 15 -58.82 7.06 24.26
N ASP A 16 -58.38 6.65 25.46
CA ASP A 16 -57.55 7.47 26.34
C ASP A 16 -56.06 7.09 26.23
N PRO A 17 -55.17 8.00 25.81
CA PRO A 17 -53.74 7.70 25.64
C PRO A 17 -53.01 7.43 26.97
N ASP A 18 -53.54 7.91 28.09
CA ASP A 18 -52.91 7.80 29.42
C ASP A 18 -53.09 6.42 30.07
N LEU A 19 -54.13 5.67 29.67
CA LEU A 19 -54.44 4.35 30.23
C LEU A 19 -53.51 3.24 29.72
N ILE A 20 -52.75 3.48 28.64
CA ILE A 20 -51.93 2.46 27.98
C ILE A 20 -50.47 2.58 28.43
N PRO A 21 -49.94 1.65 29.24
CA PRO A 21 -48.54 1.68 29.63
C PRO A 21 -47.63 1.34 28.45
N ARG A 22 -46.56 2.12 28.25
CA ARG A 22 -45.53 1.80 27.27
C ARG A 22 -44.76 0.56 27.71
N ARG A 23 -44.83 -0.52 26.92
CA ARG A 23 -44.01 -1.73 27.15
C ARG A 23 -42.53 -1.37 27.03
N LYS A 24 -41.81 -1.35 28.15
CA LYS A 24 -40.35 -1.22 28.15
C LYS A 24 -39.77 -2.57 27.76
N GLY A 25 -39.07 -2.64 26.63
CA GLY A 25 -38.31 -3.83 26.23
C GLY A 25 -37.23 -4.17 27.27
N THR A 26 -36.68 -5.38 27.17
CA THR A 26 -35.54 -5.77 28.00
C THR A 26 -34.35 -4.84 27.73
N LYS A 27 -33.63 -4.46 28.78
CA LYS A 27 -32.36 -3.72 28.65
C LYS A 27 -31.38 -4.70 27.97
N ASN A 28 -30.89 -4.37 26.76
CA ASN A 28 -30.10 -5.22 25.84
C ASN A 28 -30.89 -6.13 24.89
N SER A 29 -32.09 -5.74 24.47
CA SER A 29 -32.74 -6.43 23.34
C SER A 29 -31.86 -6.35 22.09
N GLN A 30 -31.55 -7.49 21.48
CA GLN A 30 -30.88 -7.51 20.17
C GLN A 30 -31.85 -6.98 19.10
N GLN A 31 -31.43 -5.95 18.36
CA GLN A 31 -32.23 -5.34 17.29
C GLN A 31 -31.79 -5.90 15.94
N VAL A 32 -32.73 -6.32 15.10
CA VAL A 32 -32.40 -6.77 13.74
C VAL A 32 -32.25 -5.56 12.83
N VAL A 33 -31.06 -5.38 12.25
CA VAL A 33 -30.73 -4.27 11.36
C VAL A 33 -30.15 -4.84 10.07
N ARG A 34 -30.61 -4.33 8.93
CA ARG A 34 -30.01 -4.66 7.63
C ARG A 34 -28.82 -3.76 7.38
N LEU A 35 -27.62 -4.33 7.32
CA LEU A 35 -26.36 -3.59 7.15
C LEU A 35 -25.46 -4.25 6.10
N MET A 36 -24.43 -3.51 5.67
CA MET A 36 -23.40 -3.98 4.75
C MET A 36 -22.14 -4.36 5.53
N ALA A 37 -21.40 -5.38 5.08
CA ALA A 37 -20.11 -5.72 5.66
C ALA A 37 -19.12 -4.54 5.54
N PRO A 38 -18.54 -4.04 6.64
CA PRO A 38 -17.72 -2.82 6.62
C PRO A 38 -16.34 -3.04 5.98
N PHE A 39 -15.79 -4.23 6.10
CA PHE A 39 -14.50 -4.64 5.55
C PHE A 39 -14.57 -6.05 4.96
N SER A 40 -13.59 -6.39 4.12
CA SER A 40 -13.39 -7.74 3.60
C SER A 40 -12.89 -8.66 4.72
N MET A 41 -13.54 -9.81 4.87
CA MET A 41 -13.21 -10.78 5.92
C MET A 41 -13.33 -12.21 5.39
N ARG A 42 -12.56 -13.11 5.99
CA ARG A 42 -12.59 -14.55 5.72
C ARG A 42 -13.22 -15.27 6.90
N CYS A 43 -14.20 -16.13 6.66
CA CYS A 43 -14.80 -16.93 7.71
C CYS A 43 -13.81 -18.01 8.19
N ASN A 44 -13.61 -18.10 9.51
CA ASN A 44 -12.65 -19.05 10.08
C ASN A 44 -13.13 -20.52 10.00
N THR A 45 -14.45 -20.74 9.91
CA THR A 45 -15.04 -22.10 9.93
C THR A 45 -15.06 -22.75 8.54
N CYS A 46 -15.39 -22.00 7.49
CA CYS A 46 -15.54 -22.56 6.13
C CYS A 46 -14.62 -21.91 5.09
N GLY A 47 -13.81 -20.92 5.47
CA GLY A 47 -12.89 -20.24 4.57
C GLY A 47 -13.54 -19.30 3.55
N GLU A 48 -14.85 -19.08 3.62
CA GLU A 48 -15.60 -18.20 2.70
C GLU A 48 -15.18 -16.75 2.84
N TYR A 49 -14.99 -16.09 1.70
CA TYR A 49 -14.67 -14.67 1.66
C TYR A 49 -15.95 -13.83 1.59
N ILE A 50 -16.10 -12.94 2.57
CA ILE A 50 -17.14 -11.93 2.62
C ILE A 50 -16.51 -10.60 2.21
N TYR A 51 -16.79 -10.18 0.97
CA TYR A 51 -16.33 -8.90 0.46
C TYR A 51 -17.05 -7.72 1.12
N LYS A 52 -16.36 -6.58 1.16
CA LYS A 52 -16.92 -5.31 1.63
C LYS A 52 -18.20 -4.99 0.86
N GLY A 53 -19.24 -4.57 1.58
CA GLY A 53 -20.51 -4.18 0.99
C GLY A 53 -21.56 -5.29 0.85
N LYS A 54 -21.24 -6.56 1.15
CA LYS A 54 -22.26 -7.64 1.14
C LYS A 54 -23.34 -7.35 2.20
N LYS A 55 -24.62 -7.41 1.81
CA LYS A 55 -25.77 -7.05 2.66
C LYS A 55 -26.21 -8.22 3.53
N PHE A 56 -26.39 -7.97 4.82
CA PHE A 56 -26.83 -8.96 5.80
C PHE A 56 -27.97 -8.44 6.67
N ASN A 57 -28.82 -9.36 7.13
CA ASN A 57 -29.71 -9.10 8.25
C ASN A 57 -28.93 -9.42 9.52
N ALA A 58 -28.35 -8.39 10.14
CA ALA A 58 -27.51 -8.53 11.31
C ALA A 58 -28.33 -8.31 12.59
N ARG A 59 -27.88 -8.92 13.70
CA ARG A 59 -28.37 -8.55 15.04
C ARG A 59 -27.43 -7.51 15.63
N LYS A 60 -27.97 -6.41 16.12
CA LYS A 60 -27.26 -5.31 16.76
C LYS A 60 -27.46 -5.41 18.27
N GLU A 61 -26.37 -5.39 19.00
CA GLU A 61 -26.34 -5.34 20.46
C GLU A 61 -25.51 -4.15 20.92
N THR A 62 -25.94 -3.51 22.01
CA THR A 62 -25.13 -2.48 22.68
C THR A 62 -24.23 -3.18 23.68
N VAL A 63 -22.91 -3.01 23.54
CA VAL A 63 -21.94 -3.61 24.45
C VAL A 63 -22.06 -2.91 25.81
N GLN A 64 -22.13 -3.67 26.90
CA GLN A 64 -22.19 -3.10 28.25
C GLN A 64 -20.77 -2.91 28.81
N GLY A 65 -20.50 -1.74 29.38
CA GLY A 65 -19.23 -1.44 30.05
C GLY A 65 -18.12 -0.92 29.14
N GLU A 66 -18.35 -0.87 27.82
CA GLU A 66 -17.42 -0.33 26.83
C GLU A 66 -18.06 0.87 26.12
N ASP A 67 -17.78 2.08 26.62
CA ASP A 67 -18.18 3.34 26.01
C ASP A 67 -16.94 4.17 25.72
N TYR A 68 -16.86 4.77 24.53
CA TYR A 68 -15.76 5.65 24.15
C TYR A 68 -16.18 7.11 24.28
N TYR A 69 -15.69 7.81 25.31
CA TYR A 69 -16.07 9.21 25.62
C TYR A 69 -17.60 9.45 25.60
N GLY A 70 -18.39 8.47 26.07
CA GLY A 70 -19.87 8.53 26.09
C GLY A 70 -20.55 8.06 24.79
N ILE A 71 -19.79 7.70 23.76
CA ILE A 71 -20.28 7.05 22.55
C ILE A 71 -20.38 5.55 22.82
N LYS A 72 -21.59 5.00 22.64
CA LYS A 72 -21.87 3.58 22.85
C LYS A 72 -21.23 2.74 21.76
N ILE A 73 -20.55 1.67 22.15
CA ILE A 73 -20.00 0.68 21.22
C ILE A 73 -21.08 -0.36 20.91
N PHE A 74 -21.25 -0.66 19.62
CA PHE A 74 -22.19 -1.66 19.15
C PHE A 74 -21.46 -2.90 18.66
N ARG A 75 -21.99 -4.07 19.02
CA ARG A 75 -21.59 -5.37 18.49
C ARG A 75 -22.64 -5.83 17.49
N PHE A 76 -22.19 -6.27 16.33
CA PHE A 76 -23.03 -6.80 15.27
C PHE A 76 -22.77 -8.30 15.09
N TYR A 77 -23.84 -9.06 14.92
CA TYR A 77 -23.81 -10.49 14.61
C TYR A 77 -24.29 -10.70 13.18
N ILE A 78 -23.44 -11.26 12.34
CA ILE A 78 -23.78 -11.69 10.97
C ILE A 78 -23.66 -13.22 10.90
N LYS A 79 -24.47 -13.86 10.04
CA LYS A 79 -24.31 -15.28 9.71
C LYS A 79 -23.56 -15.43 8.39
N CYS A 80 -22.58 -16.32 8.36
CA CYS A 80 -21.92 -16.72 7.11
C CYS A 80 -22.93 -17.34 6.13
N THR A 81 -22.78 -17.08 4.84
CA THR A 81 -23.71 -17.59 3.81
C THR A 81 -23.59 -19.09 3.55
N LEU A 82 -22.43 -19.70 3.87
CA LEU A 82 -22.18 -21.12 3.64
C LEU A 82 -22.40 -21.96 4.91
N CYS A 83 -21.63 -21.72 5.96
CA CYS A 83 -21.68 -22.53 7.19
C CYS A 83 -22.69 -22.04 8.24
N SER A 84 -23.37 -20.90 8.01
CA SER A 84 -24.27 -20.27 8.98
C SER A 84 -23.64 -19.95 10.35
N ALA A 85 -22.30 -20.02 10.47
CA ALA A 85 -21.57 -19.63 11.65
C ALA A 85 -21.77 -18.13 11.94
N GLU A 86 -21.82 -17.78 13.21
CA GLU A 86 -21.99 -16.40 13.64
C GLU A 86 -20.64 -15.69 13.70
N ILE A 87 -20.56 -14.56 13.01
CA ILE A 87 -19.40 -13.67 12.96
C ILE A 87 -19.76 -12.41 13.72
N THR A 88 -18.88 -11.97 14.64
CA THR A 88 -19.07 -10.77 15.45
C THR A 88 -18.01 -9.73 15.18
N PHE A 89 -18.44 -8.48 15.10
CA PHE A 89 -17.57 -7.32 15.01
C PHE A 89 -18.13 -6.16 15.80
N LYS A 90 -17.23 -5.34 16.34
CA LYS A 90 -17.51 -4.14 17.15
C LYS A 90 -17.24 -2.87 16.34
N THR A 91 -17.89 -1.79 16.73
CA THR A 91 -17.57 -0.43 16.25
C THR A 91 -16.42 0.17 17.04
N ASP A 92 -15.39 0.68 16.37
CA ASP A 92 -14.25 1.35 17.02
C ASP A 92 -14.25 2.86 16.71
N PRO A 93 -14.90 3.67 17.56
CA PRO A 93 -15.01 5.11 17.33
C PRO A 93 -13.67 5.85 17.37
N LYS A 94 -12.61 5.27 17.96
CA LYS A 94 -11.26 5.86 17.97
C LYS A 94 -10.64 5.91 16.57
N ASN A 95 -10.77 4.82 15.80
CA ASN A 95 -10.11 4.65 14.51
C ASN A 95 -11.08 4.81 13.32
N THR A 96 -12.35 5.15 13.59
CA THR A 96 -13.44 5.20 12.60
C THR A 96 -13.63 3.90 11.80
N ASP A 97 -13.25 2.77 12.40
CA ASP A 97 -13.27 1.44 11.78
C ASP A 97 -14.06 0.45 12.66
N TYR A 98 -14.04 -0.83 12.29
CA TYR A 98 -14.66 -1.92 13.02
C TYR A 98 -13.63 -3.02 13.31
N ALA A 99 -13.60 -3.53 14.53
CA ALA A 99 -12.78 -4.68 14.93
C ALA A 99 -13.57 -5.99 14.77
N ALA A 100 -12.96 -6.99 14.12
CA ALA A 100 -13.45 -8.36 14.13
C ALA A 100 -13.14 -9.01 15.49
N GLU A 101 -14.13 -9.63 16.13
CA GLU A 101 -13.93 -10.35 17.39
C GLU A 101 -13.94 -11.87 17.18
N HIS A 102 -15.05 -12.42 16.68
CA HIS A 102 -15.25 -13.86 16.56
C HIS A 102 -15.72 -14.27 15.17
N GLY A 103 -15.27 -15.45 14.73
CA GLY A 103 -15.79 -16.14 13.54
C GLY A 103 -15.22 -15.71 12.19
N ALA A 104 -14.44 -14.62 12.14
CA ALA A 104 -13.77 -14.19 10.92
C ALA A 104 -12.47 -13.44 11.20
N SER A 105 -11.50 -13.58 10.30
CA SER A 105 -10.30 -12.75 10.22
C SER A 105 -10.50 -11.66 9.16
N ARG A 106 -9.93 -10.47 9.38
CA ARG A 106 -9.87 -9.45 8.32
C ARG A 106 -8.92 -9.94 7.23
N ASN A 107 -9.20 -9.58 5.98
CA ASN A 107 -8.21 -9.77 4.92
C ASN A 107 -7.03 -8.81 5.16
N PHE A 108 -5.82 -9.30 4.91
CA PHE A 108 -4.60 -8.53 5.07
C PHE A 108 -4.51 -7.44 3.99
N GLU A 109 -4.35 -6.18 4.40
CA GLU A 109 -4.19 -5.02 3.54
C GLU A 109 -2.78 -4.45 3.78
N PRO A 110 -1.80 -4.67 2.86
CA PRO A 110 -0.40 -4.28 3.08
C PRO A 110 -0.20 -2.80 3.45
N TRP A 111 -0.96 -1.90 2.81
CA TRP A 111 -0.90 -0.46 3.06
C TRP A 111 -1.35 -0.03 4.47
N ARG A 112 -2.01 -0.92 5.23
CA ARG A 112 -2.40 -0.63 6.62
C ARG A 112 -1.22 -0.86 7.56
N GLU A 113 -0.48 -1.96 7.38
CA GLU A 113 0.75 -2.21 8.14
C GLU A 113 1.84 -1.20 7.78
N GLU A 114 2.01 -0.86 6.50
CA GLU A 114 2.97 0.18 6.09
C GLU A 114 2.73 1.50 6.84
N LYS A 115 1.47 1.91 7.00
CA LYS A 115 1.15 3.13 7.77
C LYS A 115 1.42 3.01 9.26
N GLU A 116 1.16 1.85 9.85
CA GLU A 116 1.45 1.62 11.26
C GLU A 116 2.96 1.63 11.51
N VAL A 117 3.72 0.95 10.65
CA VAL A 117 5.20 0.93 10.69
C VAL A 117 5.80 2.31 10.40
N GLU A 118 5.31 3.03 9.38
CA GLU A 118 5.78 4.38 9.07
C GLU A 118 5.52 5.37 10.22
N GLU A 119 4.35 5.31 10.85
CA GLU A 119 4.05 6.17 12.00
C GLU A 119 4.89 5.78 13.22
N GLU A 120 5.15 4.48 13.45
CA GLU A 120 6.05 4.01 14.50
C GLU A 120 7.49 4.46 14.26
N ASP A 121 8.02 4.29 13.05
CA ASP A 121 9.36 4.72 12.65
C ASP A 121 9.49 6.25 12.75
N ARG A 122 8.47 6.99 12.32
CA ARG A 122 8.44 8.44 12.42
C ARG A 122 8.41 8.90 13.87
N LEU A 123 7.63 8.25 14.73
CA LEU A 123 7.56 8.57 16.15
C LEU A 123 8.90 8.26 16.83
N ALA A 124 9.50 7.11 16.53
CA ALA A 124 10.82 6.73 17.01
C ALA A 124 11.88 7.75 16.60
N ARG A 125 11.87 8.21 15.35
CA ARG A 125 12.79 9.25 14.86
C ARG A 125 12.62 10.56 15.64
N LEU A 126 11.38 10.98 15.90
CA LEU A 126 11.08 12.19 16.67
C LEU A 126 11.53 12.06 18.13
N GLU A 127 11.29 10.91 18.78
CA GLU A 127 11.74 10.66 20.15
C GLU A 127 13.28 10.69 20.27
N GLU A 128 13.99 10.14 19.28
CA GLU A 128 15.45 10.20 19.24
C GLU A 128 15.99 11.62 19.03
N GLU A 129 15.31 12.42 18.20
CA GLU A 129 15.64 13.83 17.93
C GLU A 129 15.35 14.74 19.14
N GLU A 130 14.26 14.49 19.87
CA GLU A 130 13.90 15.25 21.08
C GLU A 130 14.83 14.94 22.26
N ASN A 131 15.26 13.68 22.37
CA ASN A 131 16.19 13.25 23.43
C ASN A 131 17.64 13.67 23.17
N ASN A 132 18.02 14.00 21.92
CA ASN A 132 19.39 14.41 21.60
C ASN A 132 19.46 15.51 20.52
N PRO A 133 19.69 16.78 20.91
CA PRO A 133 19.75 17.90 19.97
C PRO A 133 20.91 17.81 18.97
N MET A 134 21.98 17.07 19.29
CA MET A 134 23.07 16.82 18.33
C MET A 134 22.64 15.87 17.23
N LYS A 135 21.88 14.80 17.56
CA LYS A 135 21.35 13.85 16.57
C LYS A 135 20.34 14.50 15.64
N ALA A 136 19.52 15.43 16.15
CA ALA A 136 18.62 16.24 15.32
C ALA A 136 19.39 17.15 14.33
N LEU A 137 20.53 17.72 14.76
CA LEU A 137 21.38 18.51 13.88
C LEU A 137 22.05 17.63 12.81
N GLU A 138 22.55 16.46 13.19
CA GLU A 138 23.14 15.47 12.29
C GLU A 138 22.13 15.01 11.23
N ASN A 139 20.92 14.63 11.63
CA ASN A 139 19.84 14.23 10.71
C ASN A 139 19.52 15.35 9.71
N ARG A 140 19.39 16.61 10.16
CA ARG A 140 19.17 17.75 9.25
C ARG A 140 20.32 17.93 8.26
N THR A 141 21.57 17.78 8.71
CA THR A 141 22.71 17.90 7.79
C THR A 141 22.79 16.74 6.79
N VAL A 142 22.40 15.53 7.20
CA VAL A 142 22.33 14.35 6.33
C VAL A 142 21.19 14.51 5.32
N ASP A 143 20.02 14.96 5.75
CA ASP A 143 18.88 15.22 4.88
C ASP A 143 19.21 16.32 3.85
N SER A 144 19.83 17.43 4.27
CA SER A 144 20.30 18.47 3.33
C SER A 144 21.37 17.96 2.35
N LYS A 145 22.26 17.05 2.78
CA LYS A 145 23.24 16.43 1.89
C LYS A 145 22.57 15.53 0.85
N ARG A 146 21.62 14.69 1.27
CA ARG A 146 20.82 13.84 0.38
C ARG A 146 20.03 14.68 -0.62
N GLU A 147 19.42 15.78 -0.18
CA GLU A 147 18.71 16.70 -1.07
C GLU A 147 19.65 17.34 -2.10
N MET A 148 20.86 17.73 -1.70
CA MET A 148 21.88 18.25 -2.63
C MET A 148 22.34 17.18 -3.64
N GLU A 149 22.61 15.95 -3.19
CA GLU A 149 22.98 14.81 -4.05
C GLU A 149 21.88 14.47 -5.05
N ILE A 150 20.61 14.49 -4.62
CA ILE A 150 19.45 14.27 -5.50
C ILE A 150 19.36 15.38 -6.56
N LEU A 151 19.58 16.64 -6.17
CA LEU A 151 19.55 17.76 -7.11
C LEU A 151 20.69 17.69 -8.13
N ASP A 152 21.88 17.29 -7.71
CA ASP A 152 23.05 17.10 -8.57
C ASP A 152 22.82 15.95 -9.55
N ALA A 153 22.35 14.79 -9.07
CA ALA A 153 21.98 13.65 -9.91
C ALA A 153 20.90 14.01 -10.95
N LEU A 154 19.90 14.82 -10.55
CA LEU A 154 18.88 15.32 -11.49
C LEU A 154 19.47 16.29 -12.53
N GLN A 155 20.44 17.12 -12.14
CA GLN A 155 21.15 18.00 -13.08
C GLN A 155 22.00 17.20 -14.07
N ASP A 156 22.67 16.15 -13.61
CA ASP A 156 23.43 15.22 -14.46
C ASP A 156 22.54 14.49 -15.46
N ILE A 157 21.37 13.98 -15.01
CA ILE A 157 20.39 13.36 -15.91
C ILE A 157 19.88 14.36 -16.94
N ARG A 158 19.55 15.60 -16.52
CA ARG A 158 19.13 16.65 -17.46
C ARG A 158 20.23 17.03 -18.44
N ALA A 159 21.48 17.13 -17.99
CA ALA A 159 22.61 17.47 -18.83
C ALA A 159 22.97 16.33 -19.81
N ARG A 160 22.80 15.07 -19.37
CA ARG A 160 22.95 13.88 -20.22
C ARG A 160 21.84 13.82 -21.25
N ASN A 161 20.59 14.00 -20.86
CA ASN A 161 19.44 14.02 -21.78
C ASN A 161 19.55 15.17 -22.77
N ALA A 162 19.93 16.39 -22.33
CA ALA A 162 20.17 17.51 -23.23
C ALA A 162 21.35 17.27 -24.18
N ARG A 163 22.40 16.54 -23.75
CA ARG A 163 23.46 16.07 -24.65
C ARG A 163 22.93 15.05 -25.65
N ASN A 164 22.14 14.07 -25.20
CA ASN A 164 21.54 13.06 -26.06
C ASN A 164 20.57 13.67 -27.08
N GLU A 165 19.79 14.68 -26.70
CA GLU A 165 18.91 15.45 -27.60
C GLU A 165 19.71 16.27 -28.63
N ARG A 166 20.84 16.89 -28.21
CA ARG A 166 21.75 17.59 -29.13
C ARG A 166 22.48 16.64 -30.08
N MET A 167 22.82 15.44 -29.60
CA MET A 167 23.40 14.35 -30.41
C MET A 167 22.32 13.61 -31.22
N GLY A 168 21.03 13.87 -30.94
CA GLY A 168 19.84 13.33 -31.61
C GLY A 168 19.59 13.87 -33.02
N GLN A 169 20.64 14.27 -33.74
CA GLN A 169 20.67 14.50 -35.18
C GLN A 169 21.90 13.85 -35.85
N SER A 170 22.48 12.82 -35.24
CA SER A 170 23.50 12.00 -35.89
C SER A 170 23.30 10.53 -35.53
N VAL A 171 22.40 9.88 -36.27
CA VAL A 171 22.25 8.40 -36.33
C VAL A 171 23.56 7.72 -36.76
N ASP A 172 24.54 8.51 -37.22
CA ASP A 172 25.77 8.06 -37.88
C ASP A 172 26.99 7.88 -36.95
N LEU A 173 26.89 8.22 -35.66
CA LEU A 173 28.02 8.17 -34.69
C LEU A 173 27.99 6.96 -33.76
N LEU A 174 26.81 6.43 -33.41
CA LEU A 174 26.73 5.16 -32.66
C LEU A 174 27.18 3.98 -33.53
N ALA A 175 26.82 3.98 -34.82
CA ALA A 175 27.25 2.95 -35.77
C ALA A 175 28.76 2.95 -36.07
N LYS A 176 29.47 4.06 -35.80
CA LYS A 176 30.93 4.15 -36.02
C LYS A 176 31.76 3.79 -34.79
N ILE A 177 31.21 3.94 -33.58
CA ILE A 177 31.92 3.62 -32.34
C ILE A 177 31.82 2.12 -32.01
N GLU A 178 30.74 1.43 -32.43
CA GLU A 178 30.63 -0.03 -32.25
C GLU A 178 31.52 -0.83 -33.22
N MET A 179 31.91 -0.28 -34.38
CA MET A 179 32.70 -1.02 -35.37
C MET A 179 34.23 -0.82 -35.30
N GLU A 180 34.76 0.23 -34.66
CA GLU A 180 36.20 0.58 -34.78
C GLU A 180 37.10 0.14 -33.62
N GLU A 181 36.58 -0.22 -32.43
CA GLU A 181 37.44 -0.48 -31.25
C GLU A 181 37.41 -1.91 -30.68
N ILE A 182 36.56 -2.81 -31.18
CA ILE A 182 36.42 -4.19 -30.64
C ILE A 182 36.75 -5.30 -31.67
N GLU A 183 36.70 -5.01 -32.98
CA GLU A 183 36.75 -6.04 -34.02
C GLU A 183 38.17 -6.49 -34.47
N ASP A 184 39.25 -5.79 -34.10
CA ASP A 184 40.56 -6.06 -34.73
C ASP A 184 41.49 -7.00 -33.96
N GLU A 185 41.49 -7.03 -32.61
CA GLU A 185 42.46 -7.83 -31.83
C GLU A 185 41.84 -9.05 -31.15
N GLU A 186 40.70 -8.90 -30.45
CA GLU A 186 40.06 -10.00 -29.73
C GLU A 186 39.38 -11.01 -30.67
N ASP A 187 38.83 -10.54 -31.80
CA ASP A 187 38.23 -11.41 -32.82
C ASP A 187 39.26 -12.27 -33.57
N GLN A 188 40.48 -11.76 -33.76
CA GLN A 188 41.56 -12.50 -34.39
C GLN A 188 42.11 -13.60 -33.46
N GLU A 189 42.15 -13.37 -32.14
CA GLU A 189 42.55 -14.37 -31.16
C GLU A 189 41.47 -15.46 -30.97
N ARG A 190 40.18 -15.08 -30.96
CA ARG A 190 39.06 -16.04 -30.92
C ARG A 190 39.08 -17.00 -32.11
N LYS A 191 39.26 -16.49 -33.33
CA LYS A 191 39.34 -17.33 -34.55
C LYS A 191 40.50 -18.33 -34.51
N ARG A 192 41.66 -17.96 -33.94
CA ARG A 192 42.81 -18.87 -33.81
C ARG A 192 42.54 -20.00 -32.82
N LEU A 193 41.88 -19.70 -31.70
CA LEU A 193 41.51 -20.70 -30.70
C LEU A 193 40.43 -21.67 -31.22
N GLU A 194 39.47 -21.16 -31.98
CA GLU A 194 38.44 -21.99 -32.63
C GLU A 194 39.04 -22.94 -33.67
N GLU A 195 40.01 -22.49 -34.48
CA GLU A 195 40.74 -23.36 -35.42
C GLU A 195 41.61 -24.43 -34.73
N GLU A 196 42.08 -24.18 -33.51
CA GLU A 196 42.81 -25.16 -32.70
C GLU A 196 41.86 -26.20 -32.10
N ASP A 197 40.71 -25.76 -31.57
CA ASP A 197 39.67 -26.64 -31.03
C ASP A 197 39.03 -27.50 -32.14
N GLU A 198 38.79 -26.97 -33.34
CA GLU A 198 38.26 -27.74 -34.47
C GLU A 198 39.20 -28.86 -34.91
N LYS A 199 40.52 -28.64 -34.86
CA LYS A 199 41.53 -29.69 -35.16
C LYS A 199 41.52 -30.78 -34.11
N ILE A 200 41.39 -30.42 -32.82
CA ILE A 200 41.28 -31.38 -31.73
C ILE A 200 39.99 -32.20 -31.86
N VAL A 201 38.86 -31.57 -32.22
CA VAL A 201 37.58 -32.24 -32.48
C VAL A 201 37.70 -33.21 -33.66
N GLN A 202 38.36 -32.83 -34.75
CA GLN A 202 38.60 -33.72 -35.89
C GLN A 202 39.46 -34.94 -35.52
N GLU A 203 40.50 -34.76 -34.71
CA GLU A 203 41.35 -35.86 -34.23
C GLU A 203 40.59 -36.83 -33.31
N VAL A 204 39.74 -36.30 -32.43
CA VAL A 204 38.90 -37.10 -31.52
C VAL A 204 37.81 -37.85 -32.29
N PHE A 205 37.15 -37.23 -33.26
CA PHE A 205 36.15 -37.91 -34.10
C PHE A 205 36.76 -38.96 -35.04
N ALA A 206 37.97 -38.73 -35.56
CA ALA A 206 38.73 -39.75 -36.30
C ALA A 206 39.11 -40.94 -35.42
N LYS A 207 39.39 -40.72 -34.12
CA LYS A 207 39.70 -41.77 -33.14
C LYS A 207 38.47 -42.60 -32.75
N VAL A 208 37.28 -42.00 -32.70
CA VAL A 208 36.02 -42.69 -32.35
C VAL A 208 35.50 -43.57 -33.51
N ARG A 209 35.92 -43.31 -34.76
CA ARG A 209 35.53 -44.14 -35.93
C ARG A 209 36.35 -45.43 -36.11
N ALA A 210 37.37 -45.66 -35.29
CA ALA A 210 38.25 -46.84 -35.36
C ALA A 210 38.34 -47.58 -34.02
N GLY A 211 37.32 -48.38 -33.71
CA GLY A 211 37.33 -49.35 -32.61
C GLY A 211 36.30 -50.48 -32.86
N PRO A 212 36.64 -51.76 -32.67
CA PRO A 212 35.85 -52.89 -33.18
C PRO A 212 34.66 -53.22 -32.26
N GLY A 213 33.47 -53.37 -32.84
CA GLY A 213 32.27 -53.83 -32.12
C GLY A 213 32.20 -55.34 -31.94
N PRO A 214 31.41 -55.86 -30.99
CA PRO A 214 30.99 -57.25 -30.97
C PRO A 214 29.60 -57.45 -31.60
N SER A 215 29.45 -58.60 -32.25
CA SER A 215 28.31 -59.08 -33.02
C SER A 215 27.09 -59.49 -32.18
N GLY A 216 25.88 -59.31 -32.73
CA GLY A 216 24.66 -60.01 -32.30
C GLY A 216 23.49 -59.78 -33.27
N SER A 217 22.96 -60.86 -33.83
CA SER A 217 21.97 -60.96 -34.91
C SER A 217 20.52 -60.59 -34.54
N GLY A 218 19.70 -60.20 -35.52
CA GLY A 218 18.25 -60.43 -35.48
C GLY A 218 17.41 -59.42 -36.27
N SER A 219 16.51 -59.94 -37.10
CA SER A 219 15.74 -59.24 -38.14
C SER A 219 14.52 -58.41 -37.67
N SER A 220 14.01 -57.62 -38.64
CA SER A 220 12.62 -57.17 -38.89
C SER A 220 12.05 -55.93 -38.17
N ALA A 221 11.80 -54.92 -39.01
CA ALA A 221 10.55 -54.14 -39.21
C ALA A 221 9.80 -53.46 -38.05
N ALA A 222 9.28 -52.28 -38.42
CA ALA A 222 8.22 -51.46 -37.82
C ALA A 222 8.65 -50.41 -36.79
N GLY A 223 8.17 -49.18 -37.03
CA GLY A 223 8.50 -47.98 -36.27
C GLY A 223 7.84 -47.90 -34.89
N GLY A 224 8.34 -46.94 -34.12
CA GLY A 224 7.80 -46.53 -32.83
C GLY A 224 8.76 -45.53 -32.20
N ALA A 225 8.23 -44.37 -31.82
CA ALA A 225 8.92 -43.32 -31.11
C ALA A 225 9.41 -43.80 -29.73
N GLU A 226 10.61 -43.39 -29.32
CA GLU A 226 11.06 -43.49 -27.92
C GLU A 226 11.85 -42.23 -27.53
N GLU A 227 11.35 -41.53 -26.52
CA GLU A 227 11.98 -40.39 -25.83
C GLU A 227 13.20 -40.84 -25.00
N PRO A 228 14.23 -39.98 -24.79
CA PRO A 228 15.32 -40.29 -23.88
C PRO A 228 14.94 -40.09 -22.40
N LYS A 229 15.17 -41.13 -21.59
CA LYS A 229 14.93 -41.18 -20.14
C LYS A 229 15.86 -40.23 -19.36
N VAL A 230 15.28 -39.29 -18.63
CA VAL A 230 15.97 -38.42 -17.65
C VAL A 230 16.25 -39.20 -16.36
N VAL A 231 17.54 -39.26 -15.98
CA VAL A 231 18.00 -39.78 -14.69
C VAL A 231 17.77 -38.70 -13.63
N THR A 232 16.84 -38.93 -12.70
CA THR A 232 16.59 -38.04 -11.56
C THR A 232 17.24 -38.59 -10.29
N VAL A 233 18.04 -37.77 -9.62
CA VAL A 233 18.60 -38.05 -8.29
C VAL A 233 17.65 -37.52 -7.24
N LYS A 234 16.98 -38.42 -6.52
CA LYS A 234 16.13 -38.12 -5.35
C LYS A 234 17.00 -37.90 -4.12
N ARG A 235 16.94 -36.70 -3.50
CA ARG A 235 17.33 -36.53 -2.09
C ARG A 235 16.08 -36.63 -1.21
N LYS A 236 16.25 -37.37 -0.12
CA LYS A 236 15.22 -37.81 0.82
C LYS A 236 15.26 -36.84 2.01
N ALA A 237 14.25 -35.99 2.16
CA ALA A 237 13.99 -35.29 3.41
C ALA A 237 13.04 -36.18 4.23
N ALA A 238 13.41 -36.45 5.48
CA ALA A 238 12.58 -37.10 6.46
C ALA A 238 12.32 -36.09 7.59
N ASP A 239 11.11 -36.19 8.14
CA ASP A 239 10.57 -35.59 9.37
C ASP A 239 9.90 -34.21 9.24
N ASP A 240 8.59 -34.27 8.95
CA ASP A 240 7.61 -33.18 9.06
C ASP A 240 7.26 -32.90 10.53
N VAL A 241 8.04 -32.05 11.21
CA VAL A 241 7.58 -31.27 12.38
C VAL A 241 8.28 -29.91 12.38
N GLU A 242 7.55 -28.86 11.99
CA GLU A 242 8.03 -27.48 12.14
C GLU A 242 8.05 -27.07 13.63
N PRO A 243 9.15 -26.49 14.15
CA PRO A 243 9.22 -26.07 15.54
C PRO A 243 8.46 -24.74 15.75
N ASP A 244 7.70 -24.67 16.84
CA ASP A 244 6.87 -23.52 17.21
C ASP A 244 7.72 -22.26 17.49
N LEU A 245 7.21 -21.10 17.05
CA LEU A 245 7.88 -19.79 16.96
C LEU A 245 8.47 -19.29 18.29
N HIS A 246 7.92 -19.76 19.41
CA HIS A 246 8.37 -19.37 20.75
C HIS A 246 9.66 -20.09 21.20
N SER A 247 10.06 -21.16 20.51
CA SER A 247 11.30 -21.91 20.78
C SER A 247 12.55 -21.30 20.15
N LEU A 248 12.36 -20.47 19.11
CA LEU A 248 13.45 -19.84 18.33
C LEU A 248 13.93 -18.50 18.91
N LEU A 249 13.25 -17.98 19.95
CA LEU A 249 13.62 -16.73 20.59
C LEU A 249 14.63 -16.95 21.73
N PRO A 250 15.76 -16.21 21.76
CA PRO A 250 16.71 -16.27 22.88
C PRO A 250 16.09 -15.71 24.17
N GLU A 251 16.56 -16.20 25.31
CA GLU A 251 15.93 -15.95 26.62
C GLU A 251 15.88 -14.47 27.02
N SER A 252 16.80 -13.65 26.51
CA SER A 252 16.81 -12.18 26.70
C SER A 252 15.63 -11.47 26.01
N ALA A 253 15.18 -11.97 24.85
CA ALA A 253 14.02 -11.42 24.14
C ALA A 253 12.71 -11.77 24.87
N LYS A 254 12.66 -12.93 25.54
CA LYS A 254 11.51 -13.37 26.34
C LYS A 254 11.33 -12.54 27.62
N THR A 255 12.40 -11.94 28.14
CA THR A 255 12.35 -11.10 29.35
C THR A 255 11.87 -9.66 29.09
N LEU A 256 12.12 -9.11 27.89
CA LEU A 256 11.76 -7.72 27.53
C LEU A 256 10.26 -7.53 27.27
N ILE A 257 9.59 -8.57 26.75
CA ILE A 257 8.15 -8.57 26.48
C ILE A 257 7.32 -8.54 27.78
N LYS A 258 7.88 -8.99 28.91
CA LYS A 258 7.21 -8.99 30.22
C LYS A 258 7.25 -7.65 30.95
N THR A 259 8.06 -6.68 30.50
CA THR A 259 8.34 -5.44 31.26
C THR A 259 7.65 -4.18 30.72
N SER A 260 7.00 -4.20 29.54
CA SER A 260 6.48 -3.00 28.88
C SER A 260 5.05 -2.56 29.28
N THR A 261 4.39 -3.22 30.23
CA THR A 261 3.01 -2.87 30.64
C THR A 261 2.91 -1.72 31.67
N ALA A 262 3.85 -0.77 31.68
CA ALA A 262 3.79 0.40 32.56
C ALA A 262 3.69 1.70 31.73
N ALA A 263 2.47 2.25 31.70
CA ALA A 263 2.05 3.42 30.94
C ALA A 263 2.74 4.73 31.35
N MET A 264 2.99 5.63 30.38
CA MET A 264 3.22 7.06 30.63
C MET A 264 2.42 7.93 29.65
N GLY A 265 1.70 8.91 30.21
CA GLY A 265 0.79 9.82 29.51
C GLY A 265 1.48 11.12 29.04
N ALA A 266 1.00 11.62 27.92
CA ALA A 266 1.48 12.84 27.27
C ALA A 266 1.02 14.13 27.99
N LYS A 267 1.93 15.11 28.10
CA LYS A 267 1.64 16.49 28.57
C LYS A 267 1.44 17.44 27.39
N LYS A 268 0.35 18.22 27.44
CA LYS A 268 -0.01 19.24 26.44
C LYS A 268 0.56 20.62 26.79
N LYS A 269 1.04 21.37 25.80
CA LYS A 269 1.53 22.77 25.90
C LYS A 269 0.40 23.70 26.41
N THR A 270 0.73 24.56 27.37
CA THR A 270 -0.23 25.44 28.05
C THR A 270 -0.47 26.73 27.26
N ASN A 271 -1.68 26.88 26.73
CA ASN A 271 -2.16 28.12 26.11
C ASN A 271 -2.41 29.20 27.18
N LYS A 272 -1.90 30.43 27.01
CA LYS A 272 -2.01 31.52 28.02
C LYS A 272 -3.46 31.95 28.29
N LEU A 273 -4.34 31.77 27.30
CA LEU A 273 -5.79 32.04 27.35
C LEU A 273 -6.60 30.96 28.10
N ALA A 274 -6.00 29.79 28.35
CA ALA A 274 -6.62 28.72 29.14
C ALA A 274 -6.74 29.11 30.64
N GLY A 275 -5.90 30.03 31.12
CA GLY A 275 -5.90 30.45 32.53
C GLY A 275 -7.23 31.05 32.99
N ILE A 276 -7.89 31.84 32.14
CA ILE A 276 -9.18 32.47 32.44
C ILE A 276 -10.31 31.44 32.55
N LYS A 277 -10.38 30.51 31.59
CA LYS A 277 -11.36 29.39 31.59
C LYS A 277 -11.15 28.49 32.81
N VAL A 278 -9.90 28.13 33.11
CA VAL A 278 -9.54 27.30 34.27
C VAL A 278 -9.93 27.97 35.60
N ILE A 279 -9.75 29.29 35.75
CA ILE A 279 -10.16 30.01 36.96
C ILE A 279 -11.69 30.00 37.13
N LYS A 280 -12.46 30.24 36.05
CA LYS A 280 -13.93 30.17 36.07
C LYS A 280 -14.43 28.76 36.44
N GLU A 281 -13.84 27.72 35.86
CA GLU A 281 -14.19 26.32 36.14
C GLU A 281 -13.82 25.91 37.56
N ASN A 282 -12.64 26.28 38.04
CA ASN A 282 -12.20 25.99 39.41
C ASN A 282 -13.10 26.68 40.45
N LEU A 283 -13.52 27.92 40.21
CA LEU A 283 -14.41 28.66 41.10
C LEU A 283 -15.81 28.02 41.17
N ARG A 284 -16.38 27.65 40.01
CA ARG A 284 -17.65 26.91 39.94
C ARG A 284 -17.56 25.55 40.63
N ALA A 285 -16.48 24.81 40.39
CA ALA A 285 -16.26 23.49 40.99
C ALA A 285 -16.10 23.56 42.51
N ALA A 286 -15.34 24.55 43.02
CA ALA A 286 -15.18 24.75 44.46
C ALA A 286 -16.50 25.11 45.15
N MET A 287 -17.28 26.04 44.57
CA MET A 287 -18.57 26.46 45.12
C MET A 287 -19.61 25.34 45.08
N SER A 288 -19.65 24.57 43.99
CA SER A 288 -20.52 23.39 43.86
C SER A 288 -20.15 22.31 44.87
N LYS A 289 -18.86 22.06 45.11
CA LYS A 289 -18.38 21.07 46.09
C LYS A 289 -18.73 21.46 47.52
N CYS A 290 -18.59 22.74 47.88
CA CYS A 290 -19.00 23.26 49.18
C CYS A 290 -20.52 23.18 49.38
N PHE A 291 -21.29 23.48 48.33
CA PHE A 291 -22.74 23.36 48.33
C PHE A 291 -23.19 21.90 48.52
N GLU A 292 -22.59 20.95 47.81
CA GLU A 292 -22.90 19.53 47.95
C GLU A 292 -22.55 18.97 49.34
N ALA A 293 -21.43 19.41 49.92
CA ALA A 293 -21.08 19.06 51.30
C ALA A 293 -22.11 19.59 52.33
N SER A 294 -22.65 20.79 52.09
CA SER A 294 -23.70 21.39 52.94
C SER A 294 -25.07 20.71 52.76
N VAL A 295 -25.41 20.35 51.52
CA VAL A 295 -26.68 19.68 51.18
C VAL A 295 -26.71 18.23 51.64
N ALA A 296 -25.57 17.54 51.70
CA ALA A 296 -25.47 16.16 52.21
C ALA A 296 -25.95 16.02 53.67
N GLY A 297 -25.90 17.10 54.47
CA GLY A 297 -26.41 17.13 55.84
C GLY A 297 -27.88 17.57 55.98
N SER A 298 -28.55 17.96 54.89
CA SER A 298 -29.88 18.58 54.89
C SER A 298 -30.97 17.63 54.34
N ARG A 299 -32.17 17.66 54.93
CA ARG A 299 -33.36 16.89 54.48
C ARG A 299 -34.17 17.62 53.39
N ALA A 300 -33.50 18.39 52.54
CA ALA A 300 -34.16 19.14 51.46
C ALA A 300 -34.67 18.21 50.34
N THR A 301 -35.81 18.55 49.75
CA THR A 301 -36.36 17.81 48.60
C THR A 301 -35.52 18.08 47.34
N LYS A 302 -35.50 17.14 46.37
CA LYS A 302 -34.71 17.29 45.13
C LYS A 302 -35.02 18.58 44.37
N LYS A 303 -36.27 19.04 44.38
CA LYS A 303 -36.69 20.29 43.74
C LYS A 303 -36.10 21.53 44.43
N GLU A 304 -36.02 21.52 45.76
CA GLU A 304 -35.41 22.60 46.54
C GLU A 304 -33.89 22.63 46.35
N GLN A 305 -33.26 21.45 46.26
CA GLN A 305 -31.83 21.31 45.96
C GLN A 305 -31.50 21.85 44.55
N GLU A 306 -32.31 21.55 43.54
CA GLU A 306 -32.15 22.09 42.18
C GLU A 306 -32.37 23.61 42.12
N ALA A 307 -33.36 24.14 42.83
CA ALA A 307 -33.60 25.58 42.92
C ALA A 307 -32.43 26.31 43.60
N ALA A 308 -31.87 25.73 44.66
CA ALA A 308 -30.72 26.28 45.36
C ALA A 308 -29.42 26.20 44.54
N ARG A 309 -29.23 25.14 43.74
CA ARG A 309 -28.13 25.06 42.75
C ARG A 309 -28.24 26.17 41.71
N LYS A 310 -29.42 26.39 41.15
CA LYS A 310 -29.65 27.47 40.18
C LYS A 310 -29.38 28.87 40.77
N ALA A 311 -29.74 29.08 42.03
CA ALA A 311 -29.44 30.32 42.74
C ALA A 311 -27.93 30.49 43.01
N LEU A 312 -27.23 29.39 43.33
CA LEU A 312 -25.77 29.38 43.48
C LEU A 312 -25.07 29.70 42.17
N ASP A 313 -25.51 29.12 41.06
CA ASP A 313 -24.93 29.37 39.73
C ASP A 313 -25.09 30.85 39.35
N SER A 314 -26.28 31.43 39.56
CA SER A 314 -26.53 32.86 39.35
C SER A 314 -25.67 33.75 40.26
N TYR A 315 -25.42 33.34 41.50
CA TYR A 315 -24.53 34.06 42.43
C TYR A 315 -23.06 34.01 41.96
N VAL A 316 -22.60 32.85 41.51
CA VAL A 316 -21.24 32.67 40.97
C VAL A 316 -21.05 33.48 39.69
N GLU A 317 -22.06 33.57 38.83
CA GLU A 317 -22.02 34.43 37.63
C GLU A 317 -21.97 35.92 37.98
N GLY A 318 -22.72 36.36 39.00
CA GLY A 318 -22.64 37.73 39.52
C GLY A 318 -21.26 38.04 40.10
N MET A 319 -20.67 37.09 40.84
CA MET A 319 -19.33 37.21 41.40
C MET A 319 -18.25 37.26 40.31
N ILE A 320 -18.33 36.40 39.29
CA ILE A 320 -17.42 36.43 38.15
C ILE A 320 -17.52 37.77 37.42
N THR A 321 -18.74 38.29 37.24
CA THR A 321 -18.97 39.58 36.58
C THR A 321 -18.37 40.75 37.37
N ALA A 322 -18.50 40.75 38.70
CA ALA A 322 -17.86 41.75 39.55
C ALA A 322 -16.32 41.62 39.56
N MET A 323 -15.79 40.41 39.40
CA MET A 323 -14.35 40.15 39.31
C MET A 323 -13.73 40.58 37.97
N LYS A 324 -14.50 40.55 36.86
CA LYS A 324 -14.01 40.88 35.50
C LYS A 324 -13.30 42.23 35.43
N ALA A 325 -13.81 43.25 36.15
CA ALA A 325 -13.24 44.60 36.12
C ALA A 325 -11.92 44.74 36.89
N ASN A 326 -11.61 43.83 37.83
CA ASN A 326 -10.52 44.00 38.79
C ASN A 326 -9.42 42.93 38.70
N VAL A 327 -9.68 41.81 38.02
CA VAL A 327 -8.75 40.68 37.93
C VAL A 327 -8.02 40.68 36.59
N ARG A 328 -6.69 40.69 36.64
CA ARG A 328 -5.82 40.48 35.47
C ARG A 328 -5.24 39.07 35.52
N VAL A 329 -5.38 38.32 34.44
CA VAL A 329 -4.84 36.95 34.32
C VAL A 329 -3.73 37.00 33.28
N ASN A 330 -2.49 36.67 33.68
CA ASN A 330 -1.31 36.67 32.80
C ASN A 330 -1.08 37.99 32.03
N GLY A 331 -1.44 39.13 32.63
CA GLY A 331 -1.22 40.46 32.06
C GLY A 331 -2.35 41.00 31.17
N GLN A 332 -3.42 40.23 30.94
CA GLN A 332 -4.63 40.70 30.24
C GLN A 332 -5.78 40.96 31.22
N GLU A 333 -6.57 42.00 30.94
CA GLU A 333 -7.82 42.26 31.63
C GLU A 333 -8.87 41.23 31.20
N MET A 334 -9.64 40.72 32.16
CA MET A 334 -10.68 39.71 31.90
C MET A 334 -11.81 40.19 30.97
N ASP A 335 -11.93 41.51 30.78
CA ASP A 335 -12.97 42.16 29.97
C ASP A 335 -12.61 42.23 28.48
N THR A 336 -11.32 42.16 28.12
CA THR A 336 -10.86 42.31 26.72
C THR A 336 -10.93 41.03 25.90
N VAL A 337 -11.32 39.90 26.51
CA VAL A 337 -11.36 38.60 25.84
C VAL A 337 -12.82 38.19 25.63
N ASN A 338 -13.32 38.34 24.40
CA ASN A 338 -14.61 37.77 24.00
C ASN A 338 -14.54 36.23 24.12
N GLU A 339 -15.57 35.62 24.71
CA GLU A 339 -15.64 34.16 24.87
C GLU A 339 -15.66 33.42 23.52
N GLU A 340 -16.05 34.11 22.44
CA GLU A 340 -16.09 33.60 21.06
C GLU A 340 -14.71 33.51 20.39
N ASP A 341 -13.76 34.40 20.77
CA ASP A 341 -12.38 34.38 20.27
C ASP A 341 -11.55 33.27 20.92
N LEU A 342 -12.05 32.67 22.00
CA LEU A 342 -11.36 31.63 22.78
C LEU A 342 -11.59 30.21 22.25
N ASP A 343 -12.59 30.00 21.38
CA ASP A 343 -12.94 28.70 20.79
C ASP A 343 -12.56 28.60 19.31
N THR A 344 -12.11 29.69 18.70
CA THR A 344 -11.68 29.72 17.30
C THR A 344 -10.18 29.46 17.22
N GLU A 345 -9.78 28.38 16.56
CA GLU A 345 -8.38 28.10 16.29
C GLU A 345 -7.76 29.24 15.45
N PRO A 346 -6.54 29.71 15.78
CA PRO A 346 -5.86 30.72 14.97
C PRO A 346 -5.73 30.26 13.52
N PHE A 347 -6.08 31.13 12.56
CA PHE A 347 -5.99 30.83 11.14
C PHE A 347 -4.54 30.55 10.73
N ASP A 348 -4.26 29.34 10.23
CA ASP A 348 -2.94 28.95 9.75
C ASP A 348 -2.78 29.37 8.28
N GLU A 349 -2.24 30.58 8.09
CA GLU A 349 -1.99 31.15 6.76
C GLU A 349 -1.05 30.30 5.89
N ALA A 350 -0.14 29.53 6.49
CA ALA A 350 0.78 28.69 5.74
C ALA A 350 0.06 27.45 5.20
N LEU A 351 -0.80 26.85 6.02
CA LEU A 351 -1.68 25.75 5.61
C LEU A 351 -2.64 26.21 4.51
N ASP A 352 -3.26 27.39 4.65
CA ASP A 352 -4.20 27.90 3.67
C ASP A 352 -3.53 28.17 2.32
N ARG A 353 -2.37 28.86 2.30
CA ARG A 353 -1.60 29.07 1.07
C ARG A 353 -1.24 27.75 0.38
N LYS A 354 -0.96 26.69 1.14
CA LYS A 354 -0.71 25.34 0.61
C LYS A 354 -1.96 24.68 0.05
N ILE A 355 -3.11 24.83 0.70
CA ILE A 355 -4.40 24.34 0.19
C ILE A 355 -4.74 25.02 -1.14
N TRP A 356 -4.53 26.33 -1.24
CA TRP A 356 -4.77 27.09 -2.47
C TRP A 356 -3.82 26.69 -3.60
N SER A 357 -2.53 26.52 -3.33
CA SER A 357 -1.57 26.09 -4.35
C SER A 357 -1.85 24.67 -4.83
N LEU A 358 -2.18 23.75 -3.91
CA LEU A 358 -2.56 22.38 -4.26
C LEU A 358 -3.82 22.34 -5.12
N ASN A 359 -4.86 23.11 -4.77
CA ASN A 359 -6.08 23.17 -5.57
C ASN A 359 -5.83 23.68 -6.99
N ALA A 360 -4.96 24.69 -7.16
CA ALA A 360 -4.58 25.18 -8.49
C ALA A 360 -3.87 24.08 -9.31
N THR A 361 -2.87 23.40 -8.72
CA THR A 361 -2.16 22.31 -9.40
C THR A 361 -3.07 21.14 -9.76
N ASN A 362 -4.01 20.79 -8.89
CA ASN A 362 -4.94 19.69 -9.11
C ASN A 362 -5.92 20.02 -10.24
N LEU A 363 -6.40 21.27 -10.27
CA LEU A 363 -7.28 21.74 -11.35
C LEU A 363 -6.58 21.72 -12.71
N ASP A 364 -5.32 22.10 -12.77
CA ASP A 364 -4.54 22.05 -14.02
C ASP A 364 -4.25 20.61 -14.46
N TRP A 365 -3.95 19.71 -13.52
CA TRP A 365 -3.86 18.26 -13.79
C TRP A 365 -5.16 17.71 -14.37
N HIS A 366 -6.31 18.04 -13.79
CA HIS A 366 -7.61 17.61 -14.31
C HIS A 366 -7.89 18.14 -15.72
N LYS A 367 -7.49 19.37 -16.04
CA LYS A 367 -7.61 19.91 -17.40
C LYS A 367 -6.73 19.15 -18.39
N GLN A 368 -5.48 18.86 -18.02
CA GLN A 368 -4.56 18.09 -18.85
C GLN A 368 -5.08 16.68 -19.11
N LEU A 369 -5.53 15.99 -18.06
CA LEU A 369 -6.11 14.64 -18.18
C LEU A 369 -7.36 14.64 -19.07
N ALA A 370 -8.24 15.64 -18.92
CA ALA A 370 -9.43 15.78 -19.74
C ALA A 370 -9.10 16.10 -21.21
N HIS A 371 -8.01 16.82 -21.46
CA HIS A 371 -7.53 17.09 -22.81
C HIS A 371 -6.94 15.83 -23.45
N GLN A 372 -6.01 15.16 -22.76
CA GLN A 372 -5.41 13.90 -23.21
C GLN A 372 -6.44 12.81 -23.46
N SER A 373 -7.44 12.67 -22.57
CA SER A 373 -8.51 11.68 -22.74
C SER A 373 -9.37 11.91 -23.98
N LYS A 374 -9.34 13.12 -24.56
CA LYS A 374 -10.08 13.46 -25.79
C LYS A 374 -9.19 13.34 -27.03
N THR A 375 -7.95 13.81 -26.97
CA THR A 375 -7.07 13.89 -28.14
C THR A 375 -6.32 12.59 -28.40
N GLN A 376 -5.79 11.95 -27.35
CA GLN A 376 -4.91 10.81 -27.47
C GLN A 376 -5.57 9.58 -28.14
N PRO A 377 -6.85 9.23 -27.87
CA PRO A 377 -7.51 8.15 -28.60
C PRO A 377 -7.68 8.44 -30.10
N GLN A 378 -7.89 9.71 -30.47
CA GLN A 378 -8.04 10.12 -31.87
C GLN A 378 -6.70 10.05 -32.59
N GLU A 379 -5.62 10.54 -31.96
CA GLU A 379 -4.26 10.42 -32.48
C GLU A 379 -3.83 8.96 -32.66
N ILE A 380 -4.23 8.08 -31.75
CA ILE A 380 -3.98 6.63 -31.86
C ILE A 380 -4.79 6.03 -33.01
N GLU A 381 -6.06 6.39 -33.17
CA GLU A 381 -6.89 5.92 -34.28
C GLU A 381 -6.30 6.34 -35.63
N GLU A 382 -5.85 7.59 -35.75
CA GLU A 382 -5.20 8.12 -36.95
C GLU A 382 -3.93 7.33 -37.29
N LYS A 383 -3.03 7.15 -36.31
CA LYS A 383 -1.81 6.34 -36.49
C LYS A 383 -2.11 4.89 -36.88
N MET A 384 -3.11 4.28 -36.25
CA MET A 384 -3.52 2.91 -36.57
C MET A 384 -4.10 2.83 -37.99
N ARG A 385 -4.86 3.85 -38.42
CA ARG A 385 -5.41 3.92 -39.77
C ARG A 385 -4.29 4.10 -40.81
N GLU A 386 -3.31 4.95 -40.53
CA GLU A 386 -2.12 5.13 -41.39
C GLU A 386 -1.36 3.81 -41.55
N LEU A 387 -1.05 3.11 -40.45
CA LEU A 387 -0.36 1.82 -40.49
C LEU A 387 -1.14 0.75 -41.28
N VAL A 388 -2.47 0.72 -41.16
CA VAL A 388 -3.32 -0.19 -41.93
C VAL A 388 -3.32 0.18 -43.41
N GLN A 389 -3.34 1.47 -43.75
CA GLN A 389 -3.27 1.92 -45.14
C GLN A 389 -1.93 1.60 -45.77
N GLU A 390 -0.82 1.78 -45.05
CA GLU A 390 0.50 1.36 -45.49
C GLU A 390 0.55 -0.14 -45.75
N ARG A 391 -0.02 -0.96 -44.84
CA ARG A 391 -0.08 -2.41 -45.04
C ARG A 391 -0.90 -2.80 -46.26
N LEU A 392 -2.07 -2.19 -46.43
CA LEU A 392 -2.91 -2.41 -47.61
C LEU A 392 -2.24 -1.95 -48.90
N ALA A 393 -1.43 -0.88 -48.87
CA ALA A 393 -0.67 -0.43 -50.02
C ALA A 393 0.45 -1.41 -50.39
N VAL A 394 1.10 -2.02 -49.40
CA VAL A 394 2.07 -3.11 -49.60
C VAL A 394 1.38 -4.36 -50.15
N ASP A 395 0.23 -4.74 -49.60
CA ASP A 395 -0.53 -5.93 -50.05
C ASP A 395 -1.18 -5.72 -51.43
N ALA A 396 -1.52 -4.47 -51.79
CA ALA A 396 -2.07 -4.09 -53.09
C ALA A 396 -1.00 -3.76 -54.14
N ALA A 397 0.27 -3.65 -53.73
CA ALA A 397 1.37 -3.60 -54.67
C ALA A 397 1.30 -4.89 -55.49
N PRO A 398 1.21 -4.81 -56.83
CA PRO A 398 1.10 -6.00 -57.64
C PRO A 398 2.35 -6.85 -57.37
N ALA A 399 2.18 -8.02 -56.76
CA ALA A 399 3.14 -9.10 -56.91
C ALA A 399 3.35 -9.23 -58.42
N GLY A 400 4.61 -9.11 -58.86
CA GLY A 400 4.97 -9.08 -60.27
C GLY A 400 4.15 -10.12 -61.03
N ARG A 401 3.47 -9.68 -62.10
CA ARG A 401 2.78 -10.60 -63.00
C ARG A 401 3.80 -11.63 -63.48
N VAL A 402 3.71 -12.85 -62.98
CA VAL A 402 4.24 -14.00 -63.70
C VAL A 402 3.23 -14.27 -64.80
N GLU A 403 3.51 -13.77 -66.01
CA GLU A 403 2.75 -14.15 -67.20
C GLU A 403 2.97 -15.66 -67.42
N GLU A 404 1.89 -16.44 -67.36
CA GLU A 404 1.89 -17.79 -67.91
C GLU A 404 2.26 -17.69 -69.39
N ASP A 405 3.23 -18.51 -69.81
CA ASP A 405 3.74 -18.70 -71.17
C ASP A 405 4.99 -17.87 -71.54
N GLY A 406 6.13 -18.21 -70.93
CA GLY A 406 7.45 -17.79 -71.38
C GLY A 406 8.54 -18.46 -70.55
N GLU A 407 9.63 -18.89 -71.20
CA GLU A 407 10.73 -19.64 -70.59
C GLU A 407 11.19 -19.03 -69.25
N MET A 408 11.23 -19.85 -68.20
CA MET A 408 11.66 -19.47 -66.85
C MET A 408 13.13 -19.02 -66.89
N GLU A 409 13.35 -17.71 -66.97
CA GLU A 409 14.67 -17.10 -66.81
C GLU A 409 15.15 -17.28 -65.36
N VAL A 410 16.46 -17.51 -65.22
CA VAL A 410 17.15 -18.06 -64.04
C VAL A 410 17.41 -16.99 -62.96
N GLU A 411 16.66 -15.88 -62.96
CA GLU A 411 16.94 -14.74 -62.06
C GLU A 411 16.18 -14.84 -60.70
N ASP A 412 15.03 -15.49 -60.63
CA ASP A 412 14.21 -15.58 -59.39
C ASP A 412 14.74 -16.59 -58.34
N MET A 413 15.70 -17.44 -58.69
CA MET A 413 16.30 -18.41 -57.76
C MET A 413 17.37 -17.79 -56.85
N ALA A 414 18.04 -16.72 -57.30
CA ALA A 414 19.07 -16.04 -56.51
C ALA A 414 18.47 -15.24 -55.35
N ASP A 415 17.29 -14.64 -55.55
CA ASP A 415 16.58 -13.90 -54.51
C ASP A 415 15.99 -14.82 -53.42
N ALA A 416 15.60 -16.05 -53.79
CA ALA A 416 15.17 -17.05 -52.82
C ALA A 416 16.35 -17.57 -51.97
N GLU A 417 17.50 -17.85 -52.58
CA GLU A 417 18.71 -18.26 -51.85
C GLU A 417 19.21 -17.17 -50.90
N ALA A 418 19.18 -15.90 -51.33
CA ALA A 418 19.56 -14.76 -50.47
C ALA A 418 18.63 -14.58 -49.25
N ILE A 419 17.32 -14.84 -49.41
CA ILE A 419 16.37 -14.80 -48.29
C ILE A 419 16.62 -15.96 -47.32
N PHE A 420 16.96 -17.15 -47.82
CA PHE A 420 17.31 -18.29 -46.96
C PHE A 420 18.62 -18.05 -46.20
N GLU A 421 19.63 -17.45 -46.83
CA GLU A 421 20.86 -17.04 -46.15
C GLU A 421 20.60 -16.01 -45.04
N GLN A 422 19.75 -15.00 -45.30
CA GLN A 422 19.37 -14.02 -44.27
C GLN A 422 18.61 -14.66 -43.10
N ILE A 423 17.75 -15.65 -43.36
CA ILE A 423 17.04 -16.37 -42.31
C ILE A 423 18.01 -17.23 -41.49
N GLU A 424 18.97 -17.88 -42.14
CA GLU A 424 20.02 -18.63 -41.45
C GLU A 424 20.91 -17.71 -40.60
N GLU A 425 21.30 -16.55 -41.13
CA GLU A 425 22.09 -15.54 -40.41
C GLU A 425 21.36 -15.07 -39.15
N VAL A 426 20.11 -14.62 -39.27
CA VAL A 426 19.27 -14.20 -38.12
C VAL A 426 19.07 -15.34 -37.11
N PHE A 427 18.93 -16.58 -37.59
CA PHE A 427 18.82 -17.75 -36.71
C PHE A 427 20.14 -18.02 -35.97
N THR A 428 21.28 -17.86 -36.63
CA THR A 428 22.59 -18.03 -35.99
C THR A 428 22.84 -16.95 -34.94
N GLU A 429 22.55 -15.69 -35.23
CA GLU A 429 22.66 -14.56 -34.29
C GLU A 429 21.77 -14.75 -33.06
N THR A 430 20.50 -15.11 -33.26
CA THR A 430 19.58 -15.38 -32.15
C THR A 430 20.00 -16.60 -31.33
N SER A 431 20.60 -17.62 -31.95
CA SER A 431 21.15 -18.76 -31.24
C SER A 431 22.40 -18.39 -30.42
N ALA A 432 23.23 -17.47 -30.91
CA ALA A 432 24.41 -16.95 -30.22
C ALA A 432 24.02 -16.10 -29.00
N LEU A 433 23.08 -15.16 -29.17
CA LEU A 433 22.50 -14.38 -28.08
C LEU A 433 21.91 -15.27 -26.97
N ASN A 434 21.21 -16.35 -27.35
CA ASN A 434 20.69 -17.29 -26.36
C ASN A 434 21.81 -17.97 -25.55
N ARG A 435 22.96 -18.29 -26.17
CA ARG A 435 24.11 -18.86 -25.44
C ARG A 435 24.74 -17.83 -24.50
N GLU A 436 24.89 -16.59 -24.94
CA GLU A 436 25.42 -15.49 -24.10
C GLU A 436 24.51 -15.20 -22.90
N VAL A 437 23.19 -15.23 -23.09
CA VAL A 437 22.21 -15.07 -22.01
C VAL A 437 22.35 -16.22 -21.00
N VAL A 438 22.49 -17.46 -21.45
CA VAL A 438 22.67 -18.61 -20.54
C VAL A 438 23.98 -18.51 -19.76
N GLN A 439 25.07 -18.09 -20.39
CA GLN A 439 26.36 -17.90 -19.72
C GLN A 439 26.30 -16.74 -18.72
N SER A 440 25.76 -15.59 -19.12
CA SER A 440 25.63 -14.42 -18.24
C SER A 440 24.72 -14.69 -17.05
N LEU A 441 23.63 -15.45 -17.22
CA LEU A 441 22.75 -15.86 -16.12
C LEU A 441 23.48 -16.62 -15.01
N SER A 442 24.42 -17.50 -15.36
CA SER A 442 25.22 -18.24 -14.36
C SER A 442 26.12 -17.30 -13.54
N THR A 443 26.78 -16.36 -14.21
CA THR A 443 27.65 -15.36 -13.54
C THR A 443 26.83 -14.39 -12.67
N GLN A 444 25.63 -14.03 -13.10
CA GLN A 444 24.71 -13.18 -12.33
C GLN A 444 24.22 -13.90 -11.08
N GLN A 445 23.90 -15.20 -11.17
CA GLN A 445 23.56 -16.01 -9.99
C GLN A 445 24.71 -16.08 -8.98
N GLU A 446 25.95 -16.21 -9.43
CA GLU A 446 27.12 -16.16 -8.54
C GLU A 446 27.33 -14.77 -7.90
N ARG A 447 27.11 -13.68 -8.65
CA ARG A 447 27.18 -12.31 -8.09
C ARG A 447 26.13 -12.10 -7.02
N ILE A 448 24.88 -12.49 -7.28
CA ILE A 448 23.79 -12.41 -6.31
C ILE A 448 24.13 -13.23 -5.06
N ALA A 449 24.66 -14.44 -5.22
CA ALA A 449 25.08 -15.27 -4.08
C ALA A 449 26.19 -14.60 -3.25
N ARG A 450 27.16 -13.93 -3.89
CA ARG A 450 28.22 -13.18 -3.20
C ARG A 450 27.68 -11.94 -2.50
N GLU A 451 26.77 -11.19 -3.12
CA GLU A 451 26.12 -10.03 -2.49
C GLU A 451 25.35 -10.44 -1.23
N VAL A 452 24.60 -11.54 -1.28
CA VAL A 452 23.90 -12.09 -0.11
C VAL A 452 24.86 -12.46 1.02
N MET A 453 26.03 -13.03 0.70
CA MET A 453 27.06 -13.31 1.71
C MET A 453 27.69 -12.02 2.27
N VAL A 454 28.01 -11.04 1.44
CA VAL A 454 28.57 -9.76 1.87
C VAL A 454 27.57 -8.98 2.73
N GLU A 455 26.28 -9.01 2.40
CA GLU A 455 25.22 -8.46 3.25
C GLU A 455 25.15 -9.16 4.61
N ALA A 456 25.30 -10.49 4.64
CA ALA A 456 25.32 -11.25 5.89
C ALA A 456 26.55 -10.89 6.74
N ASP A 457 27.73 -10.77 6.12
CA ASP A 457 28.97 -10.38 6.79
C ASP A 457 28.92 -8.93 7.29
N MET A 458 28.37 -7.99 6.52
CA MET A 458 28.16 -6.60 6.95
C MET A 458 27.17 -6.51 8.11
N ARG A 459 26.08 -7.31 8.09
CA ARG A 459 25.14 -7.44 9.23
C ARG A 459 25.79 -8.06 10.47
N GLN A 460 26.84 -8.86 10.30
CA GLN A 460 27.59 -9.46 11.40
C GLN A 460 28.67 -8.52 11.94
N ALA A 461 29.34 -7.77 11.06
CA ALA A 461 30.31 -6.74 11.41
C ALA A 461 29.66 -5.53 12.10
N GLY A 462 28.45 -5.12 11.70
CA GLY A 462 27.67 -4.08 12.39
C GLY A 462 27.10 -4.49 13.75
N ARG A 463 27.34 -5.74 14.20
CA ARG A 463 27.02 -6.25 15.54
C ARG A 463 28.22 -6.32 16.49
N MET A 464 29.45 -6.09 16.01
CA MET A 464 30.62 -5.79 16.84
C MET A 464 30.74 -4.28 17.05
#